data_AF-A0A643FSI3-F1
#
_entry.id   AF-A0A643FSI3-F1
#
_cell.length_a   1.000
_cell.length_b   1.000
_cell.length_c   1.000
_cell.angle_alpha   90.00
_cell.angle_beta   90.00
_cell.angle_gamma   90.00
#
_symmetry.space_group_name_H-M   'P 1'
#
loop_
_entity.id
_entity.type
_entity.pdbx_description
1 polymer ?
#
loop_
_entity_poly.entity_id
_entity_poly.type
_entity_poly.pdbx_seq_one_letter_code
_entity_poly.pdbx_strand_id
1 'polypeptide(L)'
;MYNREHHQRIAKLLSQLDGSFLRECDTYFGGGTAIVLSPGADEYRESVDVDFMVGSSEGYRKLREAIREKEGLQGVAAQGQRIELLRDVRTDQYGVRTFAVIDGVPLKIEFVHEGRIKVVGAPSPLMGVPVLSREDMYAEKLLANDDRQGDIQSMYRDIIDLGMMVEKWGSIPTAAVEKAMGAYGKAIISSFAKATEKLSSDRPLMLECLSSMKMADDLADRIPALLQAELLRLQPERERIAPPPPADEIIAASPDLQQFLATTSRSVQHGNYESGQYAGRILWGNDKCCVQDLGRNTVVIHPTEHWHASPPVGTYVKVKYQHTIADWKAVDRDSDRSHTR
;
A
#
# COMPACT_ATOMS: atom_id res chain seq x y z
N MET A 1 12.88 -4.20 -19.23
CA MET A 1 13.70 -5.06 -18.36
C MET A 1 13.64 -4.48 -16.96
N TYR A 2 13.53 -5.30 -15.91
CA TYR A 2 13.48 -4.82 -14.52
C TYR A 2 14.85 -4.28 -14.08
N ASN A 3 14.91 -3.30 -13.16
CA ASN A 3 16.20 -2.69 -12.80
C ASN A 3 16.97 -3.52 -11.77
N ARG A 4 16.27 -4.24 -10.89
CA ARG A 4 16.90 -5.06 -9.86
C ARG A 4 17.27 -6.44 -10.42
N GLU A 5 18.50 -6.87 -10.20
CA GLU A 5 18.97 -8.18 -10.67
C GLU A 5 18.09 -9.34 -10.16
N HIS A 6 17.65 -9.27 -8.91
CA HIS A 6 16.79 -10.31 -8.33
C HIS A 6 15.46 -10.44 -9.09
N HIS A 7 14.86 -9.32 -9.47
CA HIS A 7 13.63 -9.31 -10.26
C HIS A 7 13.86 -9.78 -11.70
N GLN A 8 15.03 -9.53 -12.28
CA GLN A 8 15.41 -10.13 -13.57
C GLN A 8 15.52 -11.66 -13.46
N ARG A 9 16.07 -12.20 -12.36
CA ARG A 9 16.11 -13.64 -12.10
C ARG A 9 14.70 -14.22 -11.92
N ILE A 10 13.80 -13.53 -11.22
CA ILE A 10 12.39 -13.91 -11.11
C ILE A 10 11.74 -13.93 -12.49
N ALA A 11 11.92 -12.89 -13.31
CA ALA A 11 11.39 -12.86 -14.68
C ALA A 11 11.89 -14.04 -15.53
N LYS A 12 13.17 -14.40 -15.38
CA LYS A 12 13.76 -15.58 -16.02
C LYS A 12 13.10 -16.87 -15.53
N LEU A 13 12.88 -17.04 -14.22
CA LEU A 13 12.13 -18.18 -13.69
C LEU A 13 10.73 -18.25 -14.27
N LEU A 14 9.98 -17.14 -14.27
CA LEU A 14 8.62 -17.09 -14.81
C LEU A 14 8.59 -17.50 -16.29
N SER A 15 9.59 -17.10 -17.08
CA SER A 15 9.69 -17.50 -18.50
C SER A 15 9.96 -18.99 -18.73
N GLN A 16 10.40 -19.72 -17.70
CA GLN A 16 10.63 -21.17 -17.77
C GLN A 16 9.38 -22.00 -17.40
N LEU A 17 8.33 -21.36 -16.87
CA LEU A 17 7.10 -22.02 -16.46
C LEU A 17 6.12 -22.16 -17.65
N ASP A 18 5.34 -23.24 -17.64
CA ASP A 18 4.28 -23.47 -18.61
C ASP A 18 3.04 -22.65 -18.25
N GLY A 19 2.96 -21.43 -18.79
CA GLY A 19 1.82 -20.53 -18.54
C GLY A 19 0.47 -21.09 -18.98
N SER A 20 0.42 -21.97 -19.99
CA SER A 20 -0.82 -22.61 -20.44
C SER A 20 -1.29 -23.65 -19.44
N PHE A 21 -0.38 -24.51 -18.97
CA PHE A 21 -0.67 -25.48 -17.92
C PHE A 21 -1.10 -24.82 -16.61
N LEU A 22 -0.39 -23.74 -16.20
CA LEU A 22 -0.77 -22.98 -15.00
C LEU A 22 -2.19 -22.41 -15.13
N ARG A 23 -2.58 -21.93 -16.31
CA ARG A 23 -3.95 -21.45 -16.57
C ARG A 23 -4.97 -22.59 -16.45
N GLU A 24 -4.67 -23.77 -16.98
CA GLU A 24 -5.55 -24.95 -16.86
C GLU A 24 -5.72 -25.42 -15.41
N CYS A 25 -4.76 -25.11 -14.55
CA CYS A 25 -4.79 -25.37 -13.11
C CYS A 25 -5.37 -24.21 -12.29
N ASP A 26 -6.02 -23.20 -12.90
CA ASP A 26 -6.48 -21.99 -12.21
C ASP A 26 -5.40 -21.36 -11.33
N THR A 27 -4.15 -21.35 -11.81
CA THR A 27 -2.98 -20.93 -11.04
C THR A 27 -2.45 -19.60 -11.57
N TYR A 28 -2.39 -18.59 -10.70
CA TYR A 28 -2.10 -17.21 -11.06
C TYR A 28 -0.92 -16.66 -10.26
N PHE A 29 0.06 -16.06 -10.92
CA PHE A 29 1.14 -15.35 -10.26
C PHE A 29 0.58 -14.18 -9.45
N GLY A 30 0.92 -14.14 -8.17
CA GLY A 30 0.33 -13.25 -7.17
C GLY A 30 1.35 -12.81 -6.12
N GLY A 31 0.83 -12.44 -4.95
CA GLY A 31 1.67 -11.95 -3.85
C GLY A 31 2.37 -10.62 -4.14
N GLY A 32 3.30 -10.27 -3.26
CA GLY A 32 4.01 -8.99 -3.30
C GLY A 32 4.84 -8.78 -4.57
N THR A 33 5.42 -9.86 -5.09
CA THR A 33 6.28 -9.80 -6.27
C THR A 33 5.47 -9.53 -7.54
N ALA A 34 4.30 -10.14 -7.71
CA ALA A 34 3.44 -9.82 -8.85
C ALA A 34 3.01 -8.36 -8.86
N ILE A 35 2.75 -7.77 -7.68
CA ILE A 35 2.43 -6.34 -7.52
C ILE A 35 3.62 -5.47 -7.96
N VAL A 36 4.81 -5.73 -7.43
CA VAL A 36 6.03 -4.94 -7.70
C VAL A 36 6.45 -5.00 -9.17
N LEU A 37 6.26 -6.16 -9.82
CA LEU A 37 6.60 -6.36 -11.24
C LEU A 37 5.51 -5.91 -12.20
N SER A 38 4.33 -5.52 -11.71
CA SER A 38 3.21 -5.11 -12.57
C SER A 38 3.50 -3.78 -13.28
N PRO A 39 2.98 -3.59 -14.51
CA PRO A 39 3.08 -2.32 -15.21
C PRO A 39 2.53 -1.16 -14.38
N GLY A 40 3.34 -0.09 -14.25
CA GLY A 40 3.01 1.11 -13.48
C GLY A 40 3.34 1.05 -11.99
N ALA A 41 3.90 -0.04 -11.47
CA ALA A 41 4.35 -0.11 -10.07
C ALA A 41 5.75 0.49 -9.83
N ASP A 42 6.54 0.68 -10.91
CA ASP A 42 7.89 1.27 -10.88
C ASP A 42 8.90 0.55 -9.95
N GLU A 43 8.69 -0.74 -9.66
CA GLU A 43 9.63 -1.54 -8.88
C GLU A 43 9.94 -0.92 -7.48
N TYR A 44 8.90 -0.34 -6.85
CA TYR A 44 9.01 0.52 -5.66
C TYR A 44 9.74 -0.09 -4.46
N ARG A 45 9.85 -1.41 -4.39
CA ARG A 45 10.61 -2.14 -3.38
C ARG A 45 11.24 -3.39 -3.97
N GLU A 46 12.15 -4.02 -3.23
CA GLU A 46 12.59 -5.37 -3.55
C GLU A 46 11.59 -6.41 -3.03
N SER A 47 11.23 -7.37 -3.88
CA SER A 47 10.39 -8.52 -3.53
C SER A 47 11.10 -9.80 -3.94
N VAL A 48 11.21 -10.74 -3.01
CA VAL A 48 12.17 -11.85 -3.14
C VAL A 48 11.54 -13.20 -3.44
N ASP A 49 10.30 -13.41 -3.01
CA ASP A 49 9.58 -14.68 -3.13
C ASP A 49 8.74 -14.72 -4.42
N VAL A 50 8.42 -15.91 -4.93
CA VAL A 50 7.56 -16.10 -6.10
C VAL A 50 6.32 -16.88 -5.66
N ASP A 51 5.19 -16.20 -5.57
CA ASP A 51 3.94 -16.79 -5.09
C ASP A 51 2.93 -16.95 -6.23
N PHE A 52 2.28 -18.11 -6.27
CA PHE A 52 1.15 -18.38 -7.15
C PHE A 52 -0.07 -18.75 -6.32
N MET A 53 -1.24 -18.24 -6.71
CA MET A 53 -2.53 -18.59 -6.13
C MET A 53 -3.27 -19.58 -7.01
N VAL A 54 -3.60 -20.72 -6.44
CA VAL A 54 -4.40 -21.77 -7.07
C VAL A 54 -5.85 -21.58 -6.63
N GLY A 55 -6.69 -21.11 -7.55
CA GLY A 55 -8.06 -20.67 -7.26
C GLY A 55 -9.11 -21.77 -7.22
N SER A 56 -8.74 -23.03 -7.49
CA SER A 56 -9.66 -24.16 -7.44
C SER A 56 -9.03 -25.43 -6.90
N SER A 57 -9.83 -26.25 -6.22
CA SER A 57 -9.36 -27.55 -5.70
C SER A 57 -9.07 -28.55 -6.82
N GLU A 58 -9.77 -28.45 -7.96
CA GLU A 58 -9.46 -29.25 -9.14
C GLU A 58 -8.10 -28.86 -9.73
N GLY A 59 -7.85 -27.55 -9.87
CA GLY A 59 -6.57 -27.02 -10.31
C GLY A 59 -5.44 -27.43 -9.39
N TYR A 60 -5.64 -27.36 -8.07
CA TYR A 60 -4.64 -27.79 -7.10
C TYR A 60 -4.35 -29.29 -7.16
N ARG A 61 -5.38 -30.11 -7.40
CA ARG A 61 -5.20 -31.55 -7.63
C ARG A 61 -4.34 -31.82 -8.87
N LYS A 62 -4.65 -31.20 -10.01
CA LYS A 62 -3.88 -31.32 -11.26
C LYS A 62 -2.42 -30.89 -11.08
N LEU A 63 -2.22 -29.75 -10.41
CA LEU A 63 -0.89 -29.24 -10.10
C LEU A 63 -0.06 -30.25 -9.29
N ARG A 64 -0.63 -30.82 -8.22
CA ARG A 64 0.05 -31.82 -7.39
C ARG A 64 0.33 -33.14 -8.12
N GLU A 65 -0.58 -33.58 -8.98
CA GLU A 65 -0.38 -34.76 -9.83
C GLU A 65 0.83 -34.55 -10.75
N ALA A 66 0.90 -33.42 -11.47
CA ALA A 66 2.02 -33.11 -12.35
C ALA A 66 3.37 -33.00 -11.61
N ILE A 67 3.36 -32.40 -10.41
CA ILE A 67 4.56 -32.25 -9.58
C ILE A 67 5.05 -33.57 -8.99
N ARG A 68 4.15 -34.52 -8.73
CA ARG A 68 4.47 -35.86 -8.24
C ARG A 68 4.96 -36.78 -9.36
N GLU A 69 4.31 -36.71 -10.52
CA GLU A 69 4.59 -37.57 -11.66
C GLU A 69 5.88 -37.20 -12.39
N LYS A 70 6.27 -35.92 -12.32
CA LYS A 70 7.56 -35.43 -12.81
C LYS A 70 8.48 -35.11 -11.63
N GLU A 71 9.75 -34.84 -11.90
CA GLU A 71 10.74 -34.45 -10.87
C GLU A 71 10.47 -33.02 -10.34
N GLY A 72 9.43 -32.86 -9.50
CA GLY A 72 9.11 -31.60 -8.83
C GLY A 72 8.61 -30.52 -9.80
N LEU A 73 9.31 -29.37 -9.87
CA LEU A 73 8.91 -28.26 -10.75
C LEU A 73 9.01 -28.58 -12.24
N GLN A 74 9.62 -29.69 -12.65
CA GLN A 74 9.49 -30.14 -14.05
C GLN A 74 8.02 -30.40 -14.42
N GLY A 75 7.16 -30.67 -13.44
CA GLY A 75 5.70 -30.76 -13.58
C GLY A 75 5.09 -29.55 -14.29
N VAL A 76 5.60 -28.36 -13.96
CA VAL A 76 5.08 -27.05 -14.37
C VAL A 76 6.03 -26.29 -15.30
N ALA A 77 7.13 -26.91 -15.74
CA ALA A 77 8.08 -26.29 -16.65
C ALA A 77 7.57 -26.31 -18.09
N ALA A 78 7.81 -25.24 -18.83
CA ALA A 78 7.54 -25.18 -20.27
C ALA A 78 8.40 -26.21 -21.04
N GLN A 79 7.92 -26.62 -22.20
CA GLN A 79 8.61 -27.62 -23.02
C GLN A 79 10.07 -27.23 -23.31
N GLY A 80 11.00 -28.16 -23.03
CA GLY A 80 12.43 -27.97 -23.25
C GLY A 80 13.14 -27.13 -22.19
N GLN A 81 12.41 -26.59 -21.21
CA GLN A 81 12.99 -25.90 -20.05
C GLN A 81 13.31 -26.91 -18.95
N ARG A 82 14.35 -26.60 -18.17
CA ARG A 82 14.72 -27.38 -16.98
C ARG A 82 14.93 -26.43 -15.82
N ILE A 83 14.12 -26.61 -14.77
CA ILE A 83 14.21 -25.82 -13.55
C ILE A 83 15.04 -26.59 -12.51
N GLU A 84 16.25 -26.11 -12.22
CA GLU A 84 17.06 -26.70 -11.16
C GLU A 84 16.45 -26.43 -9.78
N LEU A 85 16.43 -27.45 -8.92
CA LEU A 85 15.90 -27.34 -7.56
C LEU A 85 17.04 -27.40 -6.54
N LEU A 86 17.03 -26.50 -5.56
CA LEU A 86 17.95 -26.57 -4.43
C LEU A 86 17.59 -27.70 -3.45
N ARG A 87 16.30 -28.08 -3.41
CA ARG A 87 15.78 -29.14 -2.53
C ARG A 87 14.49 -29.74 -3.08
N ASP A 88 14.11 -30.88 -2.53
CA ASP A 88 12.85 -31.53 -2.87
C ASP A 88 11.63 -30.66 -2.59
N VAL A 89 10.61 -30.86 -3.41
CA VAL A 89 9.34 -30.16 -3.31
C VAL A 89 8.56 -30.65 -2.10
N ARG A 90 8.11 -29.72 -1.26
CA ARG A 90 7.20 -30.01 -0.15
C ARG A 90 5.77 -29.70 -0.59
N THR A 91 4.88 -30.65 -0.38
CA THR A 91 3.47 -30.54 -0.78
C THR A 91 2.58 -30.91 0.39
N ASP A 92 1.59 -30.07 0.70
CA ASP A 92 0.58 -30.32 1.73
C ASP A 92 -0.84 -29.95 1.23
N GLN A 93 -1.79 -29.76 2.15
CA GLN A 93 -3.15 -29.36 1.80
C GLN A 93 -3.28 -27.87 1.44
N TYR A 94 -2.32 -27.04 1.85
CA TYR A 94 -2.31 -25.59 1.69
C TYR A 94 -1.45 -25.13 0.52
N GLY A 95 -0.46 -25.91 0.11
CA GLY A 95 0.35 -25.55 -1.05
C GLY A 95 1.53 -26.46 -1.34
N VAL A 96 2.27 -26.05 -2.36
CA VAL A 96 3.53 -26.63 -2.83
C VAL A 96 4.63 -25.60 -2.63
N ARG A 97 5.77 -25.99 -2.03
CA ARG A 97 6.86 -25.06 -1.68
C ARG A 97 8.22 -25.67 -2.00
N THR A 98 9.07 -24.91 -2.68
CA THR A 98 10.47 -25.28 -2.93
C THR A 98 11.36 -24.06 -3.22
N PHE A 99 12.61 -24.30 -3.60
CA PHE A 99 13.53 -23.30 -4.12
C PHE A 99 14.02 -23.72 -5.51
N ALA A 100 13.79 -22.86 -6.49
CA ALA A 100 14.38 -22.98 -7.83
C ALA A 100 15.74 -22.26 -7.86
N VAL A 101 16.71 -22.76 -8.61
CA VAL A 101 18.02 -22.11 -8.77
C VAL A 101 18.08 -21.41 -10.12
N ILE A 102 18.26 -20.09 -10.10
CA ILE A 102 18.43 -19.27 -11.31
C ILE A 102 19.76 -18.52 -11.19
N ASP A 103 20.65 -18.75 -12.14
CA ASP A 103 21.98 -18.13 -12.18
C ASP A 103 22.74 -18.31 -10.85
N GLY A 104 22.65 -19.51 -10.27
CA GLY A 104 23.28 -19.87 -9.00
C GLY A 104 22.59 -19.34 -7.74
N VAL A 105 21.50 -18.57 -7.88
CA VAL A 105 20.77 -17.97 -6.76
C VAL A 105 19.47 -18.74 -6.49
N PRO A 106 19.22 -19.18 -5.25
CA PRO A 106 17.96 -19.81 -4.90
C PRO A 106 16.81 -18.79 -4.80
N LEU A 107 15.74 -19.06 -5.52
CA LEU A 107 14.48 -18.32 -5.50
C LEU A 107 13.40 -19.19 -4.84
N LYS A 108 12.81 -18.68 -3.76
CA LYS A 108 11.70 -19.34 -3.11
C LYS A 108 10.47 -19.27 -4.02
N ILE A 109 9.82 -20.41 -4.23
CA ILE A 109 8.57 -20.48 -5.00
C ILE A 109 7.51 -21.25 -4.21
N GLU A 110 6.31 -20.66 -4.16
CA GLU A 110 5.14 -21.23 -3.52
C GLU A 110 3.94 -21.25 -4.48
N PHE A 111 3.21 -22.35 -4.49
CA PHE A 111 1.86 -22.44 -5.06
C PHE A 111 0.90 -22.65 -3.90
N VAL A 112 0.15 -21.61 -3.54
CA VAL A 112 -0.78 -21.59 -2.41
C VAL A 112 -2.18 -21.90 -2.92
N HIS A 113 -2.84 -22.86 -2.29
CA HIS A 113 -4.25 -23.14 -2.55
C HIS A 113 -5.10 -22.09 -1.82
N GLU A 114 -5.64 -21.15 -2.59
CA GLU A 114 -6.44 -20.04 -2.05
C GLU A 114 -7.89 -20.49 -1.87
N GLY A 115 -8.23 -20.84 -0.63
CA GLY A 115 -9.56 -21.32 -0.25
C GLY A 115 -10.48 -20.28 0.38
N ARG A 116 -9.99 -19.06 0.62
CA ARG A 116 -10.71 -17.99 1.35
C ARG A 116 -11.60 -17.18 0.42
N ILE A 117 -11.09 -16.86 -0.77
CA ILE A 117 -11.79 -16.06 -1.78
C ILE A 117 -11.67 -16.71 -3.15
N LYS A 118 -12.67 -16.47 -4.01
CA LYS A 118 -12.55 -16.83 -5.42
C LYS A 118 -11.64 -15.82 -6.11
N VAL A 119 -10.50 -16.29 -6.60
CA VAL A 119 -9.55 -15.50 -7.36
C VAL A 119 -9.69 -15.73 -8.86
N VAL A 120 -9.41 -14.70 -9.64
CA VAL A 120 -9.33 -14.75 -11.10
C VAL A 120 -8.06 -14.03 -11.57
N GLY A 121 -7.64 -14.35 -12.78
CA GLY A 121 -6.49 -13.73 -13.41
C GLY A 121 -6.52 -13.89 -14.92
N ALA A 122 -5.50 -13.35 -15.57
CA ALA A 122 -5.35 -13.41 -17.02
C ALA A 122 -3.89 -13.68 -17.41
N PRO A 123 -3.65 -14.32 -18.57
CA PRO A 123 -2.30 -14.42 -19.13
C PRO A 123 -1.65 -13.03 -19.25
N SER A 124 -0.40 -12.92 -18.79
CA SER A 124 0.40 -11.71 -18.95
C SER A 124 1.47 -11.95 -20.02
N PRO A 125 1.41 -11.27 -21.18
CA PRO A 125 2.47 -11.35 -22.18
C PRO A 125 3.84 -10.89 -21.65
N LEU A 126 3.83 -9.98 -20.66
CA LEU A 126 5.05 -9.47 -20.04
C LEU A 126 5.72 -10.51 -19.13
N MET A 127 4.92 -11.31 -18.41
CA MET A 127 5.43 -12.26 -17.40
C MET A 127 5.44 -13.71 -17.90
N GLY A 128 4.80 -14.02 -19.03
CA GLY A 128 4.76 -15.36 -19.62
C GLY A 128 3.84 -16.35 -18.89
N VAL A 129 3.23 -15.95 -17.77
CA VAL A 129 2.35 -16.76 -16.93
C VAL A 129 1.02 -16.04 -16.69
N PRO A 130 -0.04 -16.74 -16.27
CA PRO A 130 -1.24 -16.10 -15.75
C PRO A 130 -0.90 -15.27 -14.51
N VAL A 131 -1.47 -14.07 -14.40
CA VAL A 131 -1.26 -13.14 -13.29
C VAL A 131 -2.62 -12.82 -12.69
N LEU A 132 -2.66 -12.73 -11.35
CA LEU A 132 -3.85 -12.41 -10.60
C LEU A 132 -4.45 -11.06 -11.06
N SER A 133 -5.77 -10.92 -11.01
CA SER A 133 -6.39 -9.63 -11.28
C SER A 133 -5.97 -8.58 -10.23
N ARG A 134 -5.90 -7.30 -10.60
CA ARG A 134 -5.57 -6.22 -9.63
C ARG A 134 -6.54 -6.21 -8.46
N GLU A 135 -7.83 -6.44 -8.73
CA GLU A 135 -8.86 -6.54 -7.69
C GLU A 135 -8.55 -7.64 -6.68
N ASP A 136 -8.19 -8.83 -7.17
CA ASP A 136 -7.86 -9.96 -6.29
C ASP A 136 -6.52 -9.75 -5.57
N MET A 137 -5.56 -9.02 -6.17
CA MET A 137 -4.33 -8.64 -5.46
C MET A 137 -4.63 -7.71 -4.28
N TYR A 138 -5.58 -6.77 -4.41
CA TYR A 138 -6.05 -5.98 -3.28
C TYR A 138 -6.73 -6.86 -2.23
N ALA A 139 -7.61 -7.77 -2.65
CA ALA A 139 -8.34 -8.65 -1.73
C ALA A 139 -7.37 -9.55 -0.94
N GLU A 140 -6.40 -10.17 -1.61
CA GLU A 140 -5.36 -10.97 -0.98
C GLU A 140 -4.52 -10.16 0.02
N LYS A 141 -4.14 -8.92 -0.35
CA LYS A 141 -3.34 -8.07 0.53
C LYS A 141 -4.12 -7.62 1.76
N LEU A 142 -5.42 -7.36 1.63
CA LEU A 142 -6.31 -7.09 2.76
C LEU A 142 -6.39 -8.29 3.71
N LEU A 143 -6.54 -9.51 3.17
CA LEU A 143 -6.56 -10.75 3.97
C LEU A 143 -5.21 -10.99 4.66
N ALA A 144 -4.10 -10.85 3.94
CA ALA A 144 -2.76 -11.04 4.49
C ALA A 144 -2.42 -10.03 5.60
N ASN A 145 -2.88 -8.77 5.45
CA ASN A 145 -2.74 -7.76 6.50
C ASN A 145 -3.52 -8.11 7.77
N ASP A 146 -4.73 -8.68 7.62
CA ASP A 146 -5.52 -9.15 8.76
C ASP A 146 -4.87 -10.36 9.43
N ASP A 147 -4.45 -11.37 8.64
CA ASP A 147 -3.79 -12.58 9.13
C ASP A 147 -2.55 -12.30 9.98
N ARG A 148 -1.77 -11.28 9.58
CA ARG A 148 -0.48 -10.92 10.19
C ARG A 148 -0.58 -9.72 11.12
N GLN A 149 -1.79 -9.34 11.52
CA GLN A 149 -2.00 -8.18 12.39
C GLN A 149 -1.12 -8.25 13.65
N GLY A 150 -0.28 -7.23 13.84
CA GLY A 150 0.59 -7.10 15.01
C GLY A 150 1.84 -7.99 14.98
N ASP A 151 2.04 -8.77 13.91
CA ASP A 151 3.28 -9.51 13.70
C ASP A 151 4.36 -8.57 13.17
N ILE A 152 5.25 -8.12 14.07
CA ILE A 152 6.39 -7.26 13.73
C ILE A 152 7.33 -7.97 12.74
N GLN A 153 7.41 -9.31 12.75
CA GLN A 153 8.27 -10.04 11.80
C GLN A 153 7.81 -9.90 10.35
N SER A 154 6.52 -9.62 10.14
CA SER A 154 5.98 -9.33 8.83
C SER A 154 6.41 -7.96 8.29
N MET A 155 6.97 -7.08 9.15
CA MET A 155 7.40 -5.72 8.87
C MET A 155 6.32 -4.87 8.17
N TYR A 156 5.04 -5.11 8.48
CA TYR A 156 3.90 -4.38 7.92
C TYR A 156 3.89 -4.33 6.38
N ARG A 157 4.51 -5.33 5.72
CA ARG A 157 4.69 -5.33 4.26
C ARG A 157 3.35 -5.28 3.52
N ASP A 158 2.32 -5.94 4.03
CA ASP A 158 1.02 -6.02 3.35
C ASP A 158 0.27 -4.68 3.38
N ILE A 159 0.28 -3.95 4.51
CA ILE A 159 -0.32 -2.60 4.56
C ILE A 159 0.50 -1.58 3.77
N ILE A 160 1.83 -1.69 3.77
CA ILE A 160 2.69 -0.82 2.96
C ILE A 160 2.47 -1.07 1.46
N ASP A 161 2.38 -2.33 1.05
CA ASP A 161 2.00 -2.71 -0.32
C ASP A 161 0.64 -2.13 -0.68
N LEU A 162 -0.37 -2.20 0.20
CA LEU A 162 -1.68 -1.58 -0.03
C LEU A 162 -1.57 -0.06 -0.26
N GLY A 163 -0.76 0.65 0.53
CA GLY A 163 -0.50 2.08 0.32
C GLY A 163 0.14 2.36 -1.05
N MET A 164 1.11 1.55 -1.45
CA MET A 164 1.76 1.67 -2.76
C MET A 164 0.83 1.29 -3.91
N MET A 165 -0.02 0.29 -3.75
CA MET A 165 -1.06 -0.06 -4.72
C MET A 165 -2.04 1.10 -4.86
N VAL A 166 -2.46 1.75 -3.76
CA VAL A 166 -3.31 2.93 -3.81
C VAL A 166 -2.66 4.07 -4.59
N GLU A 167 -1.38 4.35 -4.35
CA GLU A 167 -0.63 5.36 -5.12
C GLU A 167 -0.57 5.04 -6.61
N LYS A 168 -0.27 3.79 -6.97
CA LYS A 168 0.07 3.41 -8.35
C LYS A 168 -1.13 2.99 -9.19
N TRP A 169 -2.13 2.37 -8.58
CA TRP A 169 -3.29 1.79 -9.27
C TRP A 169 -4.62 2.47 -8.90
N GLY A 170 -4.63 3.33 -7.89
CA GLY A 170 -5.82 4.03 -7.39
C GLY A 170 -6.47 3.36 -6.19
N SER A 171 -7.59 3.91 -5.71
CA SER A 171 -8.30 3.40 -4.54
C SER A 171 -8.64 1.90 -4.63
N ILE A 172 -8.70 1.26 -3.47
CA ILE A 172 -9.03 -0.15 -3.32
C ILE A 172 -10.44 -0.40 -3.89
N PRO A 173 -10.60 -1.25 -4.92
CA PRO A 173 -11.90 -1.51 -5.51
C PRO A 173 -12.92 -2.02 -4.49
N THR A 174 -14.17 -1.55 -4.55
CA THR A 174 -15.23 -2.01 -3.65
C THR A 174 -15.39 -3.54 -3.69
N ALA A 175 -15.30 -4.15 -4.86
CA ALA A 175 -15.39 -5.60 -5.02
C ALA A 175 -14.23 -6.36 -4.31
N ALA A 176 -13.02 -5.78 -4.25
CA ALA A 176 -11.91 -6.37 -3.49
C ALA A 176 -12.20 -6.37 -1.98
N VAL A 177 -12.74 -5.26 -1.49
CA VAL A 177 -13.16 -5.12 -0.09
C VAL A 177 -14.28 -6.08 0.25
N GLU A 178 -15.31 -6.16 -0.60
CA GLU A 178 -16.43 -7.09 -0.44
C GLU A 178 -15.97 -8.54 -0.43
N LYS A 179 -15.01 -8.94 -1.30
CA LYS A 179 -14.41 -10.27 -1.28
C LYS A 179 -13.70 -10.56 0.04
N ALA A 180 -12.82 -9.67 0.48
CA ALA A 180 -12.07 -9.85 1.72
C ALA A 180 -13.00 -9.89 2.94
N MET A 181 -13.99 -8.99 3.00
CA MET A 181 -15.01 -8.96 4.06
C MET A 181 -15.95 -10.16 3.99
N GLY A 182 -16.21 -10.71 2.81
CA GLY A 182 -16.97 -11.96 2.66
C GLY A 182 -16.28 -13.14 3.34
N ALA A 183 -14.93 -13.16 3.32
CA ALA A 183 -14.15 -14.19 4.00
C ALA A 183 -14.03 -13.94 5.51
N TYR A 184 -13.58 -12.76 5.93
CA TYR A 184 -13.18 -12.49 7.33
C TYR A 184 -14.08 -11.49 8.07
N GLY A 185 -15.13 -10.99 7.42
CA GLY A 185 -16.06 -10.04 8.01
C GLY A 185 -15.46 -8.64 8.18
N LYS A 186 -15.98 -7.90 9.17
CA LYS A 186 -15.59 -6.51 9.45
C LYS A 186 -14.16 -6.36 10.00
N ALA A 187 -13.51 -7.47 10.36
CA ALA A 187 -12.14 -7.48 10.86
C ALA A 187 -11.16 -6.83 9.88
N ILE A 188 -11.34 -7.08 8.58
CA ILE A 188 -10.53 -6.51 7.48
C ILE A 188 -10.30 -5.01 7.64
N ILE A 189 -11.38 -4.24 7.82
CA ILE A 189 -11.26 -2.79 7.90
C ILE A 189 -10.68 -2.36 9.25
N SER A 190 -11.03 -3.06 10.33
CA SER A 190 -10.46 -2.78 11.65
C SER A 190 -8.95 -3.02 11.68
N SER A 191 -8.47 -4.02 10.96
CA SER A 191 -7.06 -4.37 10.87
C SER A 191 -6.29 -3.46 9.95
N PHE A 192 -6.90 -3.05 8.84
CA PHE A 192 -6.38 -1.97 8.02
C PHE A 192 -6.20 -0.69 8.87
N ALA A 193 -7.23 -0.29 9.63
CA ALA A 193 -7.17 0.90 10.46
C ALA A 193 -6.07 0.87 11.52
N LYS A 194 -5.95 -0.24 12.26
CA LYS A 194 -4.91 -0.41 13.30
C LYS A 194 -3.50 -0.37 12.71
N ALA A 195 -3.29 -0.98 11.54
CA ALA A 195 -1.99 -0.97 10.87
C ALA A 195 -1.63 0.45 10.38
N THR A 196 -2.61 1.15 9.80
CA THR A 196 -2.48 2.57 9.41
C THR A 196 -2.12 3.45 10.61
N GLU A 197 -2.86 3.34 11.71
CA GLU A 197 -2.61 4.11 12.95
C GLU A 197 -1.20 3.84 13.49
N LYS A 198 -0.79 2.56 13.53
CA LYS A 198 0.52 2.18 14.04
C LYS A 198 1.65 2.78 13.20
N LEU A 199 1.58 2.68 11.87
CA LEU A 199 2.61 3.26 11.00
C LEU A 199 2.58 4.80 10.97
N SER A 200 1.41 5.40 11.18
CA SER A 200 1.26 6.85 11.27
C SER A 200 1.86 7.44 12.55
N SER A 201 1.79 6.69 13.66
CA SER A 201 2.25 7.15 14.98
C SER A 201 3.71 6.78 15.30
N ASP A 202 4.32 5.87 14.54
CA ASP A 202 5.65 5.33 14.80
C ASP A 202 6.56 5.46 13.57
N ARG A 203 7.04 6.69 13.32
CA ARG A 203 7.95 6.98 12.20
C ARG A 203 9.23 6.12 12.21
N PRO A 204 9.92 5.90 13.35
CA PRO A 204 11.09 5.02 13.38
C PRO A 204 10.79 3.61 12.86
N LEU A 205 9.68 3.01 13.30
CA LEU A 205 9.23 1.71 12.78
C LEU A 205 8.95 1.78 11.27
N MET A 206 8.27 2.84 10.79
CA MET A 206 7.99 3.01 9.37
C MET A 206 9.28 3.04 8.53
N LEU A 207 10.31 3.78 8.98
CA LEU A 207 11.61 3.82 8.32
C LEU A 207 12.32 2.45 8.35
N GLU A 208 12.21 1.71 9.45
CA GLU A 208 12.73 0.34 9.54
C GLU A 208 12.06 -0.60 8.53
N CYS A 209 10.73 -0.54 8.42
CA CYS A 209 9.95 -1.29 7.43
C CYS A 209 10.42 -0.95 6.00
N LEU A 210 10.53 0.33 5.66
CA LEU A 210 10.99 0.77 4.33
C LEU A 210 12.41 0.29 4.01
N SER A 211 13.33 0.43 4.96
CA SER A 211 14.71 -0.05 4.83
C SER A 211 14.75 -1.56 4.59
N SER A 212 13.97 -2.35 5.34
CA SER A 212 13.90 -3.81 5.18
C SER A 212 13.45 -4.26 3.79
N MET A 213 12.69 -3.40 3.10
CA MET A 213 12.18 -3.62 1.75
C MET A 213 12.99 -2.91 0.66
N LYS A 214 14.07 -2.20 1.02
CA LYS A 214 14.88 -1.36 0.11
C LYS A 214 14.04 -0.31 -0.63
N MET A 215 13.15 0.35 0.12
CA MET A 215 12.31 1.46 -0.33
C MET A 215 12.98 2.81 -0.01
N ALA A 216 12.52 3.88 -0.64
CA ALA A 216 13.00 5.23 -0.37
C ALA A 216 12.37 5.82 0.90
N ASP A 217 13.16 6.54 1.71
CA ASP A 217 12.74 7.09 3.00
C ASP A 217 11.67 8.18 2.88
N ASP A 218 11.57 8.87 1.73
CA ASP A 218 10.55 9.89 1.47
C ASP A 218 9.13 9.31 1.43
N LEU A 219 8.99 7.99 1.28
CA LEU A 219 7.72 7.29 1.39
C LEU A 219 7.20 7.17 2.82
N ALA A 220 8.02 7.47 3.84
CA ALA A 220 7.65 7.34 5.25
C ALA A 220 6.47 8.23 5.65
N ASP A 221 6.30 9.38 4.98
CA ASP A 221 5.15 10.27 5.17
C ASP A 221 4.03 9.99 4.17
N ARG A 222 4.39 9.60 2.94
CA ARG A 222 3.43 9.42 1.85
C ARG A 222 2.51 8.22 2.07
N ILE A 223 3.06 7.07 2.46
CA ILE A 223 2.29 5.84 2.63
C ILE A 223 1.23 5.99 3.73
N PRO A 224 1.56 6.45 4.95
CA PRO A 224 0.54 6.69 5.98
C PRO A 224 -0.57 7.64 5.51
N ALA A 225 -0.22 8.74 4.82
CA ALA A 225 -1.22 9.68 4.30
C ALA A 225 -2.18 9.03 3.29
N LEU A 226 -1.67 8.19 2.39
CA LEU A 226 -2.50 7.43 1.44
C LEU A 226 -3.42 6.44 2.14
N LEU A 227 -2.87 5.70 3.11
CA LEU A 227 -3.63 4.73 3.89
C LEU A 227 -4.72 5.39 4.72
N GLN A 228 -4.45 6.56 5.29
CA GLN A 228 -5.45 7.35 6.00
C GLN A 228 -6.56 7.79 5.04
N ALA A 229 -6.22 8.41 3.90
CA ALA A 229 -7.21 8.82 2.90
C ALA A 229 -8.09 7.64 2.42
N GLU A 230 -7.47 6.47 2.24
CA GLU A 230 -8.19 5.27 1.83
C GLU A 230 -9.07 4.70 2.96
N LEU A 231 -8.61 4.71 4.21
CA LEU A 231 -9.42 4.32 5.36
C LEU A 231 -10.67 5.19 5.50
N LEU A 232 -10.52 6.50 5.30
CA LEU A 232 -11.62 7.47 5.31
C LEU A 232 -12.68 7.13 4.26
N ARG A 233 -12.24 6.81 3.04
CA ARG A 233 -13.11 6.39 1.95
C ARG A 233 -13.85 5.09 2.27
N LEU A 234 -13.19 4.15 2.95
CA LEU A 234 -13.76 2.85 3.32
C LEU A 234 -14.70 2.91 4.53
N GLN A 235 -14.52 3.87 5.43
CA GLN A 235 -15.37 4.05 6.60
C GLN A 235 -15.82 5.50 6.79
N PRO A 236 -16.64 6.04 5.87
CA PRO A 236 -17.12 7.42 5.98
C PRO A 236 -17.96 7.65 7.26
N GLU A 237 -18.61 6.59 7.78
CA GLU A 237 -19.40 6.66 9.02
C GLU A 237 -18.56 6.68 10.30
N ARG A 238 -17.30 6.22 10.26
CA ARG A 238 -16.40 6.29 11.42
C ARG A 238 -16.00 7.72 11.73
N GLU A 239 -16.30 8.64 10.81
CA GLU A 239 -16.05 10.06 10.94
C GLU A 239 -17.29 10.88 10.62
N ARG A 240 -18.18 10.98 11.61
CA ARG A 240 -18.38 12.33 12.12
C ARG A 240 -17.18 12.64 13.00
N ILE A 241 -16.02 13.01 12.42
CA ILE A 241 -15.03 13.74 13.20
C ILE A 241 -15.81 14.95 13.71
N ALA A 242 -15.89 15.09 15.04
CA ALA A 242 -16.45 16.30 15.61
C ALA A 242 -15.69 17.46 14.97
N PRO A 243 -16.38 18.52 14.50
CA PRO A 243 -15.68 19.67 13.94
C PRO A 243 -14.58 20.07 14.91
N PRO A 244 -13.36 20.33 14.41
CA PRO A 244 -12.26 20.64 15.29
C PRO A 244 -12.64 21.83 16.17
N PRO A 245 -12.08 21.89 17.40
CA PRO A 245 -12.42 22.95 18.33
C PRO A 245 -12.20 24.33 17.69
N PRO A 246 -13.00 25.34 18.06
CA PRO A 246 -12.80 26.70 17.59
C PRO A 246 -11.36 27.16 17.78
N ALA A 247 -10.88 28.05 16.90
CA ALA A 247 -9.51 28.54 16.94
C ALA A 247 -9.11 29.08 18.34
N ASP A 248 -10.02 29.74 19.04
CA ASP A 248 -9.78 30.28 20.38
C ASP A 248 -9.48 29.21 21.43
N GLU A 249 -10.12 28.04 21.32
CA GLU A 249 -9.84 26.89 22.21
C GLU A 249 -8.47 26.27 21.90
N ILE A 250 -8.12 26.15 20.62
CA ILE A 250 -6.79 25.67 20.18
C ILE A 250 -5.69 26.62 20.69
N ILE A 251 -5.91 27.92 20.56
CA ILE A 251 -4.99 28.95 21.05
C ILE A 251 -4.88 28.86 22.57
N ALA A 252 -5.99 28.79 23.30
CA ALA A 252 -5.99 28.69 24.76
C ALA A 252 -5.23 27.44 25.27
N ALA A 253 -5.33 26.32 24.54
CA ALA A 253 -4.67 25.06 24.88
C ALA A 253 -3.18 24.98 24.47
N SER A 254 -2.64 25.98 23.76
CA SER A 254 -1.28 25.94 23.19
C SER A 254 -0.49 27.22 23.53
N PRO A 255 0.31 27.22 24.62
CA PRO A 255 1.14 28.36 25.00
C PRO A 255 2.13 28.80 23.92
N ASP A 256 2.72 27.86 23.19
CA ASP A 256 3.68 28.15 22.12
C ASP A 256 3.01 28.87 20.93
N LEU A 257 1.77 28.48 20.61
CA LEU A 257 0.97 29.16 19.59
C LEU A 257 0.59 30.59 20.03
N GLN A 258 0.23 30.79 21.30
CA GLN A 258 -0.03 32.13 21.84
C GLN A 258 1.21 33.02 21.70
N GLN A 259 2.38 32.50 22.05
CA GLN A 259 3.64 33.22 21.92
C GLN A 259 3.97 33.54 20.45
N PHE A 260 3.76 32.59 19.54
CA PHE A 260 3.95 32.81 18.11
C PHE A 260 3.02 33.91 17.56
N LEU A 261 1.73 33.89 17.91
CA LEU A 261 0.77 34.89 17.45
C LEU A 261 1.08 36.28 18.03
N ALA A 262 1.47 36.35 19.31
CA ALA A 262 1.84 37.60 19.97
C ALA A 262 3.08 38.26 19.34
N THR A 263 4.08 37.45 18.98
CA THR A 263 5.33 37.96 18.37
C THR A 263 5.17 38.36 16.91
N THR A 264 4.23 37.75 16.18
CA THR A 264 4.05 37.99 14.74
C THR A 264 2.96 39.02 14.41
N SER A 265 2.14 39.44 15.39
CA SER A 265 1.04 40.40 15.21
C SER A 265 0.05 40.01 14.09
N ARG A 266 -0.23 38.71 13.97
CA ARG A 266 -1.12 38.14 12.94
C ARG A 266 -2.56 38.04 13.45
N SER A 267 -3.54 38.30 12.59
CA SER A 267 -4.96 38.05 12.89
C SER A 267 -5.36 36.64 12.49
N VAL A 268 -6.02 35.91 13.38
CA VAL A 268 -6.51 34.56 13.11
C VAL A 268 -7.89 34.64 12.45
N GLN A 269 -8.03 34.06 11.27
CA GLN A 269 -9.31 33.84 10.61
C GLN A 269 -9.94 32.54 11.12
N HIS A 270 -11.25 32.55 11.34
CA HIS A 270 -12.02 31.35 11.64
C HIS A 270 -11.98 30.37 10.46
N GLY A 271 -11.46 29.17 10.69
CA GLY A 271 -11.46 28.10 9.69
C GLY A 271 -12.86 27.52 9.48
N ASN A 272 -13.35 27.55 8.23
CA ASN A 272 -14.38 26.62 7.77
C ASN A 272 -13.72 25.26 7.49
N TYR A 273 -13.82 24.35 8.44
CA TYR A 273 -13.26 23.00 8.32
C TYR A 273 -14.23 22.01 7.66
N GLU A 274 -15.49 22.38 7.40
CA GLU A 274 -16.41 21.49 6.69
C GLU A 274 -16.16 21.48 5.18
N SER A 275 -15.79 22.63 4.60
CA SER A 275 -15.70 22.81 3.15
C SER A 275 -14.69 23.87 2.67
N GLY A 276 -13.95 24.49 3.60
CA GLY A 276 -13.04 25.60 3.26
C GLY A 276 -11.85 25.20 2.40
N GLN A 277 -11.29 26.19 1.69
CA GLN A 277 -10.07 26.03 0.91
C GLN A 277 -9.10 27.16 1.26
N TYR A 278 -7.84 26.80 1.49
CA TYR A 278 -6.81 27.74 1.93
C TYR A 278 -5.53 27.49 1.14
N ALA A 279 -4.82 28.56 0.81
CA ALA A 279 -3.59 28.50 0.03
C ALA A 279 -2.58 29.47 0.62
N GLY A 280 -1.38 28.99 0.90
CA GLY A 280 -0.44 29.76 1.71
C GLY A 280 0.74 28.97 2.20
N ARG A 281 1.69 29.69 2.79
CA ARG A 281 2.89 29.11 3.40
C ARG A 281 2.59 28.69 4.84
N ILE A 282 3.05 27.52 5.25
CA ILE A 282 3.05 27.13 6.67
C ILE A 282 4.12 27.94 7.39
N LEU A 283 3.71 28.73 8.39
CA LEU A 283 4.59 29.62 9.15
C LEU A 283 5.10 28.98 10.43
N TRP A 284 4.31 28.08 11.01
CA TRP A 284 4.55 27.46 12.29
C TRP A 284 3.74 26.17 12.41
N GLY A 285 4.20 25.22 13.22
CA GLY A 285 3.41 24.04 13.56
C GLY A 285 4.05 23.21 14.67
N ASN A 286 3.23 22.41 15.33
CA ASN A 286 3.61 21.40 16.30
C ASN A 286 2.78 20.11 16.06
N ASP A 287 2.76 19.22 17.04
CA ASP A 287 1.99 17.98 17.04
C ASP A 287 0.46 18.21 17.05
N LYS A 288 -0.01 19.37 17.52
CA LYS A 288 -1.44 19.67 17.70
C LYS A 288 -2.05 20.55 16.62
N CYS A 289 -1.29 21.45 16.02
CA CYS A 289 -1.77 22.31 14.94
C CYS A 289 -0.64 22.90 14.09
N CYS A 290 -1.00 23.45 12.93
CA CYS A 290 -0.14 24.32 12.14
C CYS A 290 -0.84 25.62 11.75
N VAL A 291 -0.04 26.64 11.42
CA VAL A 291 -0.50 27.98 11.07
C VAL A 291 -0.13 28.27 9.62
N GLN A 292 -1.14 28.52 8.80
CA GLN A 292 -0.97 28.87 7.39
C GLN A 292 -1.17 30.36 7.15
N ASP A 293 -0.25 30.99 6.41
CA ASP A 293 -0.33 32.39 5.98
C ASP A 293 -1.33 32.58 4.85
N LEU A 294 -2.38 33.36 5.07
CA LEU A 294 -3.36 33.73 4.04
C LEU A 294 -3.06 35.09 3.38
N GLY A 295 -1.98 35.75 3.79
CA GLY A 295 -1.60 37.09 3.37
C GLY A 295 -2.32 38.18 4.18
N ARG A 296 -1.91 39.44 3.96
CA ARG A 296 -2.47 40.64 4.64
C ARG A 296 -2.48 40.52 6.17
N ASN A 297 -1.44 39.90 6.74
CA ASN A 297 -1.30 39.60 8.17
C ASN A 297 -2.36 38.64 8.73
N THR A 298 -3.14 37.99 7.89
CA THR A 298 -4.12 36.98 8.29
C THR A 298 -3.52 35.59 8.22
N VAL A 299 -3.85 34.76 9.21
CA VAL A 299 -3.51 33.35 9.24
C VAL A 299 -4.75 32.50 9.52
N VAL A 300 -4.70 31.23 9.16
CA VAL A 300 -5.65 30.22 9.63
C VAL A 300 -4.87 29.15 10.39
N ILE A 301 -5.48 28.62 11.44
CA ILE A 301 -4.94 27.53 12.23
C ILE A 301 -5.59 26.24 11.74
N HIS A 302 -4.77 25.24 11.46
CA HIS A 302 -5.23 23.91 11.09
C HIS A 302 -4.88 22.95 12.23
N PRO A 303 -5.87 22.36 12.90
CA PRO A 303 -5.62 21.28 13.84
C PRO A 303 -4.94 20.11 13.13
N THR A 304 -3.96 19.50 13.79
CA THR A 304 -3.23 18.32 13.31
C THR A 304 -3.56 17.06 14.11
N GLU A 305 -4.36 17.19 15.17
CA GLU A 305 -4.94 16.07 15.92
C GLU A 305 -5.99 15.35 15.06
N HIS A 306 -6.06 14.02 15.15
CA HIS A 306 -7.01 13.17 14.41
C HIS A 306 -6.86 13.25 12.88
N TRP A 307 -5.83 12.60 12.33
CA TRP A 307 -5.72 12.27 10.88
C TRP A 307 -5.32 13.41 9.93
N HIS A 308 -4.92 14.55 10.46
CA HIS A 308 -4.46 15.69 9.67
C HIS A 308 -2.93 15.66 9.53
N ALA A 309 -2.44 15.19 8.37
CA ALA A 309 -1.05 15.39 8.00
C ALA A 309 -0.71 16.89 7.99
N SER A 310 0.39 17.30 8.64
CA SER A 310 0.81 18.70 8.67
C SER A 310 2.01 18.92 7.75
N PRO A 311 1.93 19.80 6.74
CA PRO A 311 3.07 20.08 5.88
C PRO A 311 4.21 20.75 6.67
N PRO A 312 5.48 20.52 6.31
CA PRO A 312 6.61 21.16 6.99
C PRO A 312 6.53 22.69 6.96
N VAL A 313 7.00 23.33 8.04
CA VAL A 313 7.15 24.79 8.11
C VAL A 313 7.98 25.29 6.92
N GLY A 314 7.52 26.37 6.28
CA GLY A 314 8.14 26.96 5.09
C GLY A 314 7.53 26.47 3.75
N THR A 315 6.79 25.37 3.75
CA THR A 315 6.17 24.81 2.54
C THR A 315 4.97 25.65 2.12
N TYR A 316 4.83 25.89 0.80
CA TYR A 316 3.63 26.48 0.23
C TYR A 316 2.64 25.36 -0.16
N VAL A 317 1.44 25.42 0.39
CA VAL A 317 0.45 24.36 0.25
C VAL A 317 -0.92 24.93 -0.08
N LYS A 318 -1.71 24.13 -0.78
CA LYS A 318 -3.17 24.26 -0.84
C LYS A 318 -3.77 23.20 0.05
N VAL A 319 -4.72 23.59 0.88
CA VAL A 319 -5.51 22.66 1.68
C VAL A 319 -6.98 22.84 1.36
N LYS A 320 -7.65 21.72 1.10
CA LYS A 320 -9.09 21.67 0.85
C LYS A 320 -9.75 20.81 1.91
N TYR A 321 -10.76 21.37 2.55
CA TYR A 321 -11.56 20.64 3.52
C TYR A 321 -12.76 19.97 2.86
N GLN A 322 -13.02 18.72 3.27
CA GLN A 322 -14.22 17.98 2.93
C GLN A 322 -14.69 17.20 4.16
N HIS A 323 -15.81 17.65 4.76
CA HIS A 323 -16.35 17.06 5.99
C HIS A 323 -15.30 16.96 7.09
N THR A 324 -14.67 18.08 7.46
CA THR A 324 -13.61 18.18 8.50
C THR A 324 -12.25 17.61 8.12
N ILE A 325 -12.13 16.83 7.05
CA ILE A 325 -10.86 16.26 6.55
C ILE A 325 -10.08 17.28 5.72
N ALA A 326 -8.78 17.40 5.96
CA ALA A 326 -7.88 18.31 5.25
C ALA A 326 -7.06 17.57 4.18
N ASP A 327 -7.31 17.86 2.91
CA ASP A 327 -6.51 17.39 1.77
C ASP A 327 -5.40 18.40 1.47
N TRP A 328 -4.16 18.06 1.84
CA TRP A 328 -2.99 18.91 1.68
C TRP A 328 -2.23 18.60 0.39
N LYS A 329 -2.06 19.62 -0.46
CA LYS A 329 -1.28 19.54 -1.69
C LYS A 329 -0.16 20.57 -1.66
N ALA A 330 1.09 20.11 -1.72
CA ALA A 330 2.22 21.00 -1.98
C ALA A 330 2.08 21.61 -3.39
N VAL A 331 2.28 22.92 -3.49
CA VAL A 331 2.18 23.66 -4.77
C VAL A 331 3.41 24.53 -4.94
N ASP A 332 4.00 24.49 -6.13
CA ASP A 332 5.02 25.47 -6.51
C ASP A 332 4.35 26.83 -6.70
N ARG A 333 4.77 27.83 -5.93
CA ARG A 333 4.15 29.16 -5.87
C ARG A 333 4.08 29.82 -7.25
N ASP A 334 5.01 29.52 -8.14
CA ASP A 334 5.06 30.10 -9.48
C ASP A 334 4.10 29.43 -10.48
N SER A 335 3.68 28.19 -10.22
CA SER A 335 2.74 27.45 -11.08
C SER A 335 1.27 27.88 -10.91
N ASP A 336 0.94 28.60 -9.84
CA ASP A 336 -0.45 28.98 -9.51
C ASP A 336 -0.84 30.37 -10.06
N ARG A 337 0.15 31.18 -10.45
CA ARG A 337 -0.11 32.49 -11.09
C ARG A 337 -0.47 32.39 -12.57
N SER A 338 -0.29 31.22 -13.20
CA SER A 338 -0.59 31.01 -14.62
C SER A 338 -2.05 30.70 -14.94
N HIS A 339 -2.96 30.66 -13.94
CA HIS A 339 -4.40 30.39 -14.17
C HIS A 339 -5.32 31.55 -13.78
N THR A 340 -4.76 32.74 -13.55
CA THR A 340 -5.52 33.99 -13.39
C THR A 340 -4.95 35.06 -14.32
N ARG A 341 -5.13 34.87 -15.63
CA ARG A 341 -5.18 35.95 -16.61
C ARG A 341 -6.29 35.69 -17.62
#